data_AF-A0A6A4X6S5-F1
#
_entry.id   AF-A0A6A4X6S5-F1
#
_cell.length_a   1.000
_cell.length_b   1.000
_cell.length_c   1.000
_cell.angle_alpha   90.00
_cell.angle_beta   90.00
_cell.angle_gamma   90.00
#
_symmetry.space_group_name_H-M   'P 1'
#
loop_
_entity.id
_entity.type
_entity.pdbx_description
1 polymer ?
#
loop_
_entity_poly.entity_id
_entity_poly.type
_entity_poly.pdbx_seq_one_letter_code
_entity_poly.pdbx_strand_id
1 'polypeptide(L)'
;MFLCRYPMCLHFLDLLQYEHFRKELVNSQCTKFIDDQQILHWQHYTRRRTQLLSDGEILAGPHWLNDKLIQFYLDYLEHEAFPAADVALVGPDVTQFARLCAEPDLAAFLAPLRLKERRGVLLVINDCDRPDAPGGSHWSLLAAVGGRFIHYDSMSGGNETAARQMARRLAPILGCSAKMTEASCSRQQNGYDCGVFALVHAEEVLRRLDSGGDLLRVNVSQERVEEARRDMLRLIKEIAKR
;
A
#
# COMPACT_ATOMS: atom_id res chain seq x y z
N MET A 1 20.09 -7.72 -17.66
CA MET A 1 19.18 -6.57 -17.47
C MET A 1 17.82 -6.93 -16.88
N PHE A 2 17.40 -8.21 -16.83
CA PHE A 2 16.13 -8.65 -16.20
C PHE A 2 16.13 -8.68 -14.65
N LEU A 3 17.28 -8.94 -14.02
CA LEU A 3 17.37 -9.15 -12.56
C LEU A 3 17.25 -7.87 -11.72
N CYS A 4 17.46 -6.69 -12.31
CA CYS A 4 17.31 -5.41 -11.59
C CYS A 4 15.84 -4.98 -11.39
N ARG A 5 14.90 -5.65 -12.06
CA ARG A 5 13.46 -5.37 -11.93
C ARG A 5 12.80 -6.08 -10.76
N TYR A 6 13.50 -7.02 -10.10
CA TYR A 6 12.91 -7.92 -9.11
C TYR A 6 13.88 -8.18 -7.94
N PRO A 7 14.06 -7.20 -7.04
CA PRO A 7 15.03 -7.30 -5.94
C PRO A 7 14.75 -8.49 -5.01
N MET A 8 13.48 -8.89 -4.87
CA MET A 8 13.10 -10.08 -4.10
C MET A 8 13.57 -11.39 -4.77
N CYS A 9 13.64 -11.48 -6.10
CA CYS A 9 14.20 -12.66 -6.77
C CYS A 9 15.67 -12.84 -6.44
N LEU A 10 16.44 -11.75 -6.35
CA LEU A 10 17.84 -11.81 -5.91
C LEU A 10 17.96 -12.27 -4.46
N HIS A 11 17.09 -11.77 -3.58
CA HIS A 11 17.02 -12.23 -2.20
C HIS A 11 16.65 -13.73 -2.10
N PHE A 12 15.68 -14.21 -2.87
CA PHE A 12 15.33 -15.63 -2.93
C PHE A 12 16.45 -16.49 -3.51
N LEU A 13 17.21 -16.00 -4.50
CA LEU A 13 18.40 -16.68 -5.01
C LEU A 13 19.50 -16.80 -3.96
N ASP A 14 19.63 -15.80 -3.09
CA ASP A 14 20.55 -15.84 -1.94
C ASP A 14 20.05 -16.82 -0.86
N LEU A 15 18.75 -16.76 -0.53
CA LEU A 15 18.12 -17.69 0.41
C LEU A 15 18.20 -19.16 -0.07
N LEU A 16 18.17 -19.40 -1.38
CA LEU A 16 18.34 -20.73 -1.97
C LEU A 16 19.71 -21.37 -1.69
N GLN A 17 20.71 -20.59 -1.28
CA GLN A 17 22.01 -21.15 -0.84
C GLN A 17 21.88 -21.92 0.49
N TYR A 18 20.88 -21.59 1.31
CA TYR A 18 20.66 -22.21 2.61
C TYR A 18 19.84 -23.49 2.49
N GLU A 19 20.36 -24.60 3.03
CA GLU A 19 19.67 -25.91 2.98
C GLU A 19 18.31 -25.89 3.68
N HIS A 20 18.19 -25.17 4.79
CA HIS A 20 16.92 -25.02 5.51
C HIS A 20 15.84 -24.39 4.62
N PHE A 21 16.16 -23.28 3.95
CA PHE A 21 15.22 -22.62 3.06
C PHE A 21 14.82 -23.52 1.87
N ARG A 22 15.77 -24.29 1.31
CA ARG A 22 15.49 -25.27 0.26
C ARG A 22 14.52 -26.36 0.72
N LYS A 23 14.60 -26.83 1.98
CA LYS A 23 13.67 -27.82 2.54
C LYS A 23 12.27 -27.24 2.72
N GLU A 24 12.17 -26.02 3.22
CA GLU A 24 10.89 -25.31 3.36
C GLU A 24 10.23 -25.02 2.01
N LEU A 25 11.01 -24.74 0.96
CA LEU A 25 10.49 -24.59 -0.41
C LEU A 25 9.91 -25.86 -1.03
N VAL A 26 10.10 -27.04 -0.44
CA VAL A 26 9.41 -28.27 -0.91
C VAL A 26 8.00 -28.37 -0.30
N ASN A 27 7.73 -27.61 0.77
CA ASN A 27 6.41 -27.57 1.41
C ASN A 27 5.44 -26.72 0.57
N SER A 28 4.32 -27.34 0.16
CA SER A 28 3.28 -26.70 -0.67
C SER A 28 2.60 -25.50 0.00
N GLN A 29 2.55 -25.45 1.32
CA GLN A 29 2.01 -24.32 2.07
C GLN A 29 3.01 -23.16 2.15
N CYS A 30 4.31 -23.46 2.35
CA CYS A 30 5.37 -22.45 2.38
C CYS A 30 5.59 -21.83 0.99
N THR A 31 5.64 -22.65 -0.05
CA THR A 31 5.69 -22.18 -1.44
C THR A 31 4.48 -21.37 -1.82
N LYS A 32 3.28 -21.79 -1.40
CA LYS A 32 2.08 -20.98 -1.59
C LYS A 32 2.14 -19.65 -0.85
N PHE A 33 2.66 -19.61 0.38
CA PHE A 33 2.84 -18.37 1.12
C PHE A 33 3.83 -17.43 0.42
N ILE A 34 4.98 -17.95 -0.05
CA ILE A 34 5.95 -17.17 -0.83
C ILE A 34 5.33 -16.69 -2.14
N ASP A 35 4.60 -17.56 -2.86
CA ASP A 35 3.87 -17.23 -4.08
C ASP A 35 2.71 -16.26 -3.84
N ASP A 36 2.09 -16.24 -2.65
CA ASP A 36 1.03 -15.29 -2.29
C ASP A 36 1.63 -13.93 -1.87
N GLN A 37 2.81 -13.92 -1.25
CA GLN A 37 3.53 -12.71 -0.80
C GLN A 37 4.35 -12.03 -1.90
N GLN A 38 4.70 -12.71 -3.01
CA GLN A 38 5.45 -12.13 -4.13
C GLN A 38 4.61 -11.25 -5.07
N ILE A 39 3.66 -10.46 -4.54
CA ILE A 39 2.65 -9.67 -5.29
C ILE A 39 3.26 -8.78 -6.40
N LEU A 40 4.54 -8.43 -6.26
CA LEU A 40 5.35 -7.64 -7.17
C LEU A 40 5.55 -8.20 -8.61
N HIS A 41 5.09 -9.41 -8.94
CA HIS A 41 5.20 -9.98 -10.30
C HIS A 41 3.85 -10.04 -11.02
N TRP A 42 3.12 -8.94 -11.01
CA TRP A 42 1.71 -8.88 -11.40
C TRP A 42 1.40 -9.19 -12.89
N GLN A 43 2.31 -8.98 -13.85
CA GLN A 43 1.97 -9.14 -15.28
C GLN A 43 2.02 -10.59 -15.81
N HIS A 44 2.56 -11.57 -15.06
CA HIS A 44 2.87 -12.90 -15.60
C HIS A 44 2.19 -14.10 -14.91
N TYR A 45 1.47 -13.89 -13.81
CA TYR A 45 0.88 -15.00 -13.04
C TYR A 45 -0.63 -15.14 -13.29
N THR A 46 -1.03 -16.12 -14.11
CA THR A 46 -2.42 -16.40 -14.51
C THR A 46 -3.37 -16.59 -13.32
N ARG A 47 -2.93 -17.29 -12.26
CA ARG A 47 -3.76 -17.57 -11.08
C ARG A 47 -4.13 -16.30 -10.31
N ARG A 48 -3.18 -15.38 -10.17
CA ARG A 48 -3.38 -14.08 -9.53
C ARG A 48 -4.27 -13.18 -10.36
N ARG A 49 -4.20 -13.27 -11.69
CA ARG A 49 -5.12 -12.57 -12.60
C ARG A 49 -6.57 -13.03 -12.45
N THR A 50 -6.82 -14.35 -12.34
CA THR A 50 -8.18 -14.88 -12.13
C THR A 50 -8.74 -14.47 -10.77
N GLN A 51 -7.91 -14.48 -9.72
CA GLN A 51 -8.34 -13.99 -8.40
C GLN A 51 -8.61 -12.49 -8.40
N LEU A 52 -7.75 -11.68 -9.02
CA LEU A 52 -7.95 -10.23 -9.15
C LEU A 52 -9.24 -9.89 -9.92
N LEU A 53 -9.60 -10.68 -10.94
CA LEU A 53 -10.88 -10.56 -11.63
C LEU A 53 -12.08 -10.78 -10.70
N SER A 54 -12.02 -11.84 -9.89
CA SER A 54 -13.06 -12.15 -8.90
C SER A 54 -13.14 -11.09 -7.81
N ASP A 55 -12.00 -10.65 -7.28
CA ASP A 55 -11.92 -9.56 -6.30
C ASP A 55 -12.43 -8.24 -6.92
N GLY A 56 -12.19 -8.01 -8.22
CA GLY A 56 -12.67 -6.84 -8.95
C GLY A 56 -14.20 -6.70 -8.98
N GLU A 57 -14.97 -7.77 -8.75
CA GLU A 57 -16.44 -7.68 -8.64
C GLU A 57 -16.88 -6.77 -7.48
N ILE A 58 -16.07 -6.66 -6.41
CA ILE A 58 -16.26 -5.73 -5.29
C ILE A 58 -16.37 -4.28 -5.78
N LEU A 59 -15.65 -3.92 -6.84
CA LEU A 59 -15.66 -2.57 -7.40
C LEU A 59 -16.96 -2.24 -8.15
N ALA A 60 -17.76 -3.25 -8.52
CA ALA A 60 -19.03 -3.04 -9.22
C ALA A 60 -20.18 -2.60 -8.30
N GLY A 61 -20.00 -2.66 -6.99
CA GLY A 61 -21.05 -2.38 -6.01
C GLY A 61 -20.56 -1.63 -4.77
N PRO A 62 -21.45 -1.39 -3.79
CA PRO A 62 -21.17 -0.64 -2.57
C PRO A 62 -20.41 -1.50 -1.54
N HIS A 63 -19.24 -1.99 -1.93
CA HIS A 63 -18.42 -2.90 -1.14
C HIS A 63 -17.08 -2.27 -0.76
N TRP A 64 -16.57 -2.67 0.41
CA TRP A 64 -15.27 -2.26 0.92
C TRP A 64 -14.17 -2.83 0.04
N LEU A 65 -13.13 -2.02 -0.20
CA LEU A 65 -11.92 -2.57 -0.80
C LEU A 65 -11.25 -3.52 0.19
N ASN A 66 -10.73 -4.62 -0.34
CA ASN A 66 -9.86 -5.52 0.40
C ASN A 66 -8.38 -5.19 0.14
N ASP A 67 -7.50 -5.80 0.92
CA ASP A 67 -6.05 -5.55 0.90
C ASP A 67 -5.45 -5.75 -0.49
N LYS A 68 -5.94 -6.75 -1.23
CA LYS A 68 -5.46 -7.09 -2.57
C LYS A 68 -5.77 -6.00 -3.59
N LEU A 69 -6.98 -5.44 -3.55
CA LEU A 69 -7.37 -4.35 -4.45
C LEU A 69 -6.59 -3.07 -4.14
N ILE A 70 -6.35 -2.80 -2.85
CA ILE A 70 -5.54 -1.65 -2.41
C ILE A 70 -4.10 -1.83 -2.88
N GLN A 71 -3.47 -2.98 -2.59
CA GLN A 71 -2.12 -3.29 -3.04
C GLN A 71 -2.01 -3.19 -4.57
N PHE A 72 -2.97 -3.79 -5.30
CA PHE A 72 -3.01 -3.74 -6.76
C PHE A 72 -2.96 -2.30 -7.28
N TYR A 73 -3.79 -1.40 -6.74
CA TYR A 73 -3.84 -0.03 -7.23
C TYR A 73 -2.59 0.77 -6.84
N LEU A 74 -2.02 0.53 -5.66
CA LEU A 74 -0.72 1.11 -5.29
C LEU A 74 0.38 0.65 -6.26
N ASP A 75 0.47 -0.63 -6.60
CA ASP A 75 1.44 -1.12 -7.58
C ASP A 75 1.26 -0.45 -8.95
N TYR A 76 0.00 -0.27 -9.39
CA TYR A 76 -0.31 0.47 -10.61
C TYR A 76 0.15 1.93 -10.53
N LEU A 77 -0.11 2.61 -9.40
CA LEU A 77 0.34 3.98 -9.21
C LEU A 77 1.87 4.10 -9.26
N GLU A 78 2.59 3.21 -8.57
CA GLU A 78 4.07 3.26 -8.48
C GLU A 78 4.74 2.90 -9.82
N HIS A 79 4.24 1.89 -10.52
CA HIS A 79 4.96 1.32 -11.67
C HIS A 79 4.45 1.76 -13.04
N GLU A 80 3.18 2.15 -13.15
CA GLU A 80 2.56 2.48 -14.44
C GLU A 80 2.14 3.96 -14.51
N ALA A 81 1.43 4.48 -13.50
CA ALA A 81 0.92 5.85 -13.55
C ALA A 81 1.96 6.91 -13.16
N PHE A 82 2.83 6.63 -12.18
CA PHE A 82 3.85 7.56 -11.67
C PHE A 82 5.26 6.94 -11.58
N PRO A 83 5.79 6.31 -12.65
CA PRO A 83 7.06 5.60 -12.61
C PRO A 83 8.28 6.49 -12.29
N ALA A 84 8.16 7.81 -12.42
CA ALA A 84 9.21 8.78 -12.18
C ALA A 84 9.11 9.51 -10.83
N ALA A 85 8.07 9.25 -10.01
CA ALA A 85 7.80 10.06 -8.82
C ALA A 85 8.84 9.88 -7.69
N ASP A 86 9.61 8.79 -7.71
CA ASP A 86 10.53 8.34 -6.66
C ASP A 86 9.92 8.41 -5.25
N VAL A 87 8.75 7.79 -5.12
CA VAL A 87 7.99 7.70 -3.87
C VAL A 87 7.66 6.23 -3.64
N ALA A 88 7.93 5.72 -2.43
CA ALA A 88 7.57 4.35 -2.08
C ALA A 88 6.09 4.27 -1.70
N LEU A 89 5.33 3.38 -2.35
CA LEU A 89 3.96 3.07 -1.99
C LEU A 89 3.93 1.76 -1.20
N VAL A 90 3.64 1.86 0.10
CA VAL A 90 3.61 0.74 1.03
C VAL A 90 2.18 0.27 1.22
N GLY A 91 1.89 -0.94 0.78
CA GLY A 91 0.55 -1.50 0.87
C GLY A 91 0.15 -2.04 2.24
N PRO A 92 -1.05 -2.63 2.34
CA PRO A 92 -1.66 -3.04 3.60
C PRO A 92 -0.83 -4.02 4.42
N ASP A 93 -0.31 -5.08 3.79
CA ASP A 93 0.40 -6.16 4.49
C ASP A 93 1.67 -5.65 5.18
N VAL A 94 2.47 -4.89 4.44
CA VAL A 94 3.72 -4.30 4.94
C VAL A 94 3.41 -3.26 6.02
N THR A 95 2.37 -2.45 5.84
CA THR A 95 1.94 -1.48 6.86
C THR A 95 1.49 -2.19 8.14
N GLN A 96 0.67 -3.23 8.02
CA GLN A 96 0.16 -3.97 9.17
C GLN A 96 1.29 -4.67 9.92
N PHE A 97 2.21 -5.33 9.20
CA PHE A 97 3.41 -5.91 9.80
C PHE A 97 4.25 -4.83 10.50
N ALA A 98 4.50 -3.71 9.84
CA ALA A 98 5.26 -2.61 10.41
C ALA A 98 4.60 -1.98 11.64
N ARG A 99 3.27 -2.09 11.78
CA ARG A 99 2.54 -1.63 12.96
C ARG A 99 2.60 -2.61 14.13
N LEU A 100 2.64 -3.92 13.86
CA LEU A 100 2.53 -4.98 14.87
C LEU A 100 3.85 -5.66 15.25
N CYS A 101 4.86 -5.64 14.39
CA CYS A 101 6.14 -6.31 14.67
C CYS A 101 6.87 -5.64 15.85
N ALA A 102 7.80 -6.35 16.50
CA ALA A 102 8.64 -5.76 17.54
C ALA A 102 9.63 -4.73 16.94
N GLU A 103 10.00 -3.70 17.72
CA GLU A 103 10.94 -2.65 17.32
C GLU A 103 12.30 -3.14 16.76
N PRO A 104 13.00 -4.16 17.32
CA PRO A 104 14.29 -4.59 16.80
C PRO A 104 14.22 -5.16 15.37
N ASP A 105 13.07 -5.68 14.95
CA ASP A 105 12.90 -6.34 13.66
C ASP A 105 12.42 -5.39 12.56
N LEU A 106 11.80 -4.25 12.94
CA LEU A 106 11.17 -3.32 12.00
C LEU A 106 12.17 -2.72 11.00
N ALA A 107 13.33 -2.26 11.48
CA ALA A 107 14.32 -1.62 10.62
C ALA A 107 14.90 -2.61 9.60
N ALA A 108 15.16 -3.86 10.02
CA ALA A 108 15.65 -4.91 9.14
C ALA A 108 14.60 -5.29 8.08
N PHE A 109 13.33 -5.39 8.48
CA PHE A 109 12.22 -5.69 7.57
C PHE A 109 11.99 -4.60 6.52
N LEU A 110 12.10 -3.32 6.90
CA LEU A 110 11.89 -2.19 5.98
C LEU A 110 13.14 -1.79 5.18
N ALA A 111 14.33 -2.28 5.54
CA ALA A 111 15.58 -1.96 4.86
C ALA A 111 15.56 -2.20 3.34
N PRO A 112 14.98 -3.32 2.82
CA PRO A 112 14.90 -3.56 1.38
C PRO A 112 14.11 -2.50 0.59
N LEU A 113 13.18 -1.79 1.25
CA LEU A 113 12.38 -0.74 0.62
C LEU A 113 13.15 0.58 0.43
N ARG A 114 14.30 0.72 1.10
CA ARG A 114 15.18 1.90 1.04
C ARG A 114 14.43 3.22 1.27
N LEU A 115 13.49 3.20 2.23
CA LEU A 115 12.52 4.28 2.46
C LEU A 115 13.17 5.66 2.68
N LYS A 116 14.33 5.70 3.34
CA LYS A 116 15.08 6.93 3.63
C LYS A 116 15.63 7.62 2.39
N GLU A 117 15.80 6.88 1.29
CA GLU A 117 16.38 7.39 0.05
C GLU A 117 15.31 7.94 -0.90
N ARG A 118 14.03 7.69 -0.62
CA ARG A 118 12.91 8.11 -1.46
C ARG A 118 12.52 9.55 -1.16
N ARG A 119 11.98 10.23 -2.17
CA ARG A 119 11.42 11.59 -2.03
C ARG A 119 10.21 11.64 -1.08
N GLY A 120 9.50 10.53 -0.95
CA GLY A 120 8.41 10.37 0.00
C GLY A 120 8.05 8.90 0.22
N VAL A 121 7.27 8.64 1.27
CA VAL A 121 6.69 7.34 1.57
C VAL A 121 5.20 7.51 1.81
N LEU A 122 4.38 6.70 1.16
CA LEU A 122 2.92 6.68 1.32
C LEU A 122 2.53 5.30 1.85
N LEU A 123 1.77 5.26 2.94
CA LEU A 123 1.31 4.03 3.57
C LEU A 123 -0.20 4.07 3.74
N VAL A 124 -0.88 2.99 3.40
CA VAL A 124 -2.31 2.81 3.70
C VAL A 124 -2.48 2.28 5.12
N ILE A 125 -3.26 2.96 5.95
CA ILE A 125 -3.49 2.61 7.35
C ILE A 125 -4.84 1.91 7.48
N ASN A 126 -4.87 0.87 8.32
CA ASN A 126 -6.07 0.16 8.73
C ASN A 126 -6.19 0.17 10.26
N ASP A 127 -7.39 0.16 10.84
CA ASP A 127 -7.64 0.12 12.29
C ASP A 127 -7.63 -1.31 12.90
N CYS A 128 -7.27 -2.36 12.15
CA CYS A 128 -7.25 -3.72 12.68
C CYS A 128 -6.14 -3.92 13.72
N ASP A 129 -6.46 -3.93 15.00
CA ASP A 129 -5.48 -4.11 16.09
C ASP A 129 -5.21 -5.58 16.44
N ARG A 130 -5.72 -6.53 15.65
CA ARG A 130 -5.52 -7.96 15.87
C ARG A 130 -4.48 -8.54 14.91
N PRO A 131 -3.38 -9.13 15.41
CA PRO A 131 -2.40 -9.84 14.57
C PRO A 131 -2.92 -11.18 14.04
N ASP A 132 -3.89 -11.78 14.74
CA ASP A 132 -4.31 -13.17 14.61
C ASP A 132 -5.69 -13.35 13.95
N ALA A 133 -6.34 -12.26 13.55
CA ALA A 133 -7.64 -12.29 12.90
C ALA A 133 -7.73 -11.24 11.77
N PRO A 134 -8.30 -11.61 10.60
CA PRO A 134 -8.65 -10.62 9.59
C PRO A 134 -9.69 -9.66 10.17
N GLY A 135 -9.55 -8.37 9.89
CA GLY A 135 -10.38 -7.34 10.48
C GLY A 135 -9.99 -5.95 10.01
N GLY A 136 -10.49 -4.94 10.74
CA GLY A 136 -10.41 -3.54 10.33
C GLY A 136 -11.75 -3.07 9.77
N SER A 137 -12.13 -1.86 10.15
CA SER A 137 -13.35 -1.18 9.74
C SER A 137 -13.09 0.05 8.87
N HIS A 138 -11.84 0.52 8.77
CA HIS A 138 -11.54 1.78 8.11
C HIS A 138 -10.15 1.85 7.47
N TRP A 139 -10.09 2.49 6.31
CA TRP A 139 -8.85 2.77 5.59
C TRP A 139 -8.57 4.26 5.54
N SER A 140 -7.31 4.63 5.73
CA SER A 140 -6.81 6.00 5.54
C SER A 140 -5.40 5.98 4.95
N LEU A 141 -4.83 7.15 4.67
CA LEU A 141 -3.49 7.27 4.09
C LEU A 141 -2.58 8.09 4.98
N LEU A 142 -1.36 7.61 5.21
CA LEU A 142 -0.29 8.33 5.89
C LEU A 142 0.85 8.61 4.91
N ALA A 143 1.18 9.88 4.70
CA ALA A 143 2.29 10.31 3.87
C ALA A 143 3.44 10.85 4.72
N ALA A 144 4.65 10.34 4.53
CA ALA A 144 5.89 10.90 5.06
C ALA A 144 6.63 11.64 3.93
N VAL A 145 6.57 12.97 3.96
CA VAL A 145 7.11 13.84 2.90
C VAL A 145 7.80 15.05 3.52
N GLY A 146 9.01 15.38 3.05
CA GLY A 146 9.71 16.59 3.49
C GLY A 146 9.97 16.63 5.00
N GLY A 147 10.24 15.47 5.60
CA GLY A 147 10.57 15.35 7.02
C GLY A 147 9.40 15.47 8.01
N ARG A 148 8.16 15.38 7.52
CA ARG A 148 6.93 15.42 8.34
C ARG A 148 5.94 14.35 7.89
N PHE A 149 4.98 14.04 8.75
CA PHE A 149 3.87 13.15 8.45
C PHE A 149 2.58 13.93 8.19
N ILE A 150 1.83 13.52 7.17
CA ILE A 150 0.51 14.06 6.82
C ILE A 150 -0.46 12.88 6.74
N HIS A 151 -1.56 12.94 7.48
CA HIS A 151 -2.59 11.90 7.50
C HIS A 151 -3.83 12.38 6.74
N TYR A 152 -4.37 11.54 5.86
CA TYR A 152 -5.56 11.79 5.05
C TYR A 152 -6.62 10.78 5.43
N ASP A 153 -7.69 11.26 6.06
CA ASP A 153 -8.76 10.42 6.61
C ASP A 153 -10.14 10.94 6.18
N SER A 154 -10.84 10.15 5.35
CA SER A 154 -12.20 10.45 4.89
C SER A 154 -13.26 10.31 6.00
N MET A 155 -12.92 9.65 7.10
CA MET A 155 -13.74 9.47 8.30
C MET A 155 -13.02 10.08 9.52
N SER A 156 -12.65 11.37 9.40
CA SER A 156 -12.09 12.25 10.45
C SER A 156 -11.94 11.61 11.83
N GLY A 157 -10.72 11.20 12.17
CA GLY A 157 -10.35 10.63 13.47
C GLY A 157 -10.45 9.11 13.57
N GLY A 158 -11.01 8.42 12.57
CA GLY A 158 -11.16 6.97 12.57
C GLY A 158 -9.82 6.23 12.73
N ASN A 159 -8.78 6.70 12.03
CA ASN A 159 -7.45 6.07 12.05
C ASN A 159 -6.35 6.92 12.72
N GLU A 160 -6.69 8.03 13.38
CA GLU A 160 -5.68 8.96 13.93
C GLU A 160 -4.68 8.25 14.86
N THR A 161 -5.15 7.40 15.77
CA THR A 161 -4.30 6.68 16.71
C THR A 161 -3.34 5.72 15.99
N ALA A 162 -3.86 4.93 15.04
CA ALA A 162 -3.08 3.99 14.25
C ALA A 162 -2.03 4.71 13.38
N ALA A 163 -2.43 5.81 12.73
CA ALA A 163 -1.53 6.65 11.93
C ALA A 163 -0.43 7.28 12.79
N ARG A 164 -0.77 7.80 13.98
CA ARG A 164 0.20 8.38 14.91
C ARG A 164 1.16 7.34 15.47
N GLN A 165 0.69 6.13 15.74
CA GLN A 165 1.56 5.00 16.12
C GLN A 165 2.55 4.70 15.00
N MET A 166 2.06 4.54 13.76
CA MET A 166 2.93 4.28 12.60
C MET A 166 3.96 5.40 12.40
N ALA A 167 3.56 6.67 12.47
CA ALA A 167 4.48 7.80 12.35
C ALA A 167 5.62 7.76 13.38
N ARG A 168 5.33 7.38 14.64
CA ARG A 168 6.35 7.23 15.69
C ARG A 168 7.35 6.13 15.40
N ARG A 169 6.89 5.01 14.84
CA ARG A 169 7.73 3.86 14.48
C ARG A 169 8.61 4.14 13.26
N LEU A 170 8.08 4.86 12.27
CA LEU A 170 8.82 5.20 11.05
C LEU A 170 9.78 6.38 11.22
N ALA A 171 9.49 7.33 12.12
CA ALA A 171 10.31 8.52 12.28
C ALA A 171 11.82 8.24 12.52
N PRO A 172 12.23 7.29 13.38
CA PRO A 172 13.64 6.92 13.52
C PRO A 172 14.26 6.35 12.23
N ILE A 173 13.50 5.56 11.47
CA ILE A 173 13.95 4.91 10.23
C ILE A 173 14.14 5.95 9.12
N LEU A 174 13.20 6.89 9.02
CA LEU A 174 13.24 7.98 8.05
C LEU A 174 14.16 9.13 8.48
N GLY A 175 14.58 9.16 9.76
CA GLY A 175 15.39 10.24 10.31
C GLY A 175 14.65 11.58 10.36
N CYS A 176 13.35 11.58 10.63
CA CYS A 176 12.50 12.76 10.61
C CYS A 176 11.69 12.93 11.91
N SER A 177 10.92 14.01 12.01
CA SER A 177 10.04 14.22 13.17
C SER A 177 8.82 13.31 13.09
N ALA A 178 8.47 12.66 14.19
CA ALA A 178 7.20 11.92 14.33
C ALA A 178 5.96 12.85 14.37
N LYS A 179 6.12 14.16 14.15
CA LYS A 179 5.01 15.10 14.11
C LYS A 179 4.12 14.81 12.91
N MET A 180 2.87 14.45 13.21
CA MET A 180 1.82 14.19 12.25
C MET A 180 0.85 15.38 12.19
N THR A 181 0.40 15.72 10.99
CA THR A 181 -0.64 16.72 10.75
C THR A 181 -1.79 16.07 10.00
N GLU A 182 -3.02 16.30 10.46
CA GLU A 182 -4.21 15.91 9.71
C GLU A 182 -4.39 16.84 8.51
N ALA A 183 -4.53 16.26 7.31
CA ALA A 183 -4.89 17.01 6.13
C ALA A 183 -6.35 17.45 6.19
N SER A 184 -6.62 18.64 5.65
CA SER A 184 -7.97 19.10 5.41
C SER A 184 -8.52 18.36 4.18
N CYS A 185 -9.25 17.27 4.43
CA CYS A 185 -9.82 16.40 3.40
C CYS A 185 -11.35 16.43 3.41
N SER A 186 -11.91 16.13 2.23
CA SER A 186 -13.34 15.91 2.08
C SER A 186 -13.75 14.62 2.80
N ARG A 187 -14.92 14.63 3.45
CA ARG A 187 -15.46 13.46 4.16
C ARG A 187 -16.23 12.57 3.19
N GLN A 188 -16.12 11.25 3.38
CA GLN A 188 -16.92 10.30 2.62
C GLN A 188 -18.42 10.47 2.93
N GLN A 189 -19.28 10.23 1.94
CA GLN A 189 -20.74 10.34 2.09
C GLN A 189 -21.41 8.97 2.30
N ASN A 190 -20.66 7.88 2.18
CA ASN A 190 -21.12 6.51 2.38
C ASN A 190 -20.22 5.75 3.35
N GLY A 191 -20.53 4.49 3.64
CA GLY A 191 -19.80 3.65 4.60
C GLY A 191 -18.75 2.72 3.98
N TYR A 192 -18.43 2.80 2.68
CA TYR A 192 -17.65 1.77 1.99
C TYR A 192 -16.51 2.26 1.10
N ASP A 193 -16.42 3.56 0.85
CA ASP A 193 -15.41 4.14 -0.04
C ASP A 193 -14.12 4.58 0.66
N CYS A 194 -13.95 4.39 1.96
CA CYS A 194 -12.73 4.79 2.68
C CYS A 194 -11.43 4.31 2.01
N GLY A 195 -11.41 3.05 1.54
CA GLY A 195 -10.29 2.50 0.78
C GLY A 195 -10.04 3.22 -0.55
N VAL A 196 -11.11 3.58 -1.26
CA VAL A 196 -10.99 4.33 -2.53
C VAL A 196 -10.51 5.75 -2.26
N PHE A 197 -11.01 6.41 -1.20
CA PHE A 197 -10.51 7.72 -0.77
C PHE A 197 -9.01 7.68 -0.46
N ALA A 198 -8.53 6.69 0.30
CA ALA A 198 -7.10 6.53 0.60
C ALA A 198 -6.25 6.43 -0.68
N LEU A 199 -6.71 5.65 -1.67
CA LEU A 199 -6.04 5.50 -2.96
C LEU A 199 -6.06 6.79 -3.81
N VAL A 200 -7.19 7.49 -3.87
CA VAL A 200 -7.29 8.78 -4.59
C VAL A 200 -6.44 9.85 -3.91
N HIS A 201 -6.35 9.85 -2.58
CA HIS A 201 -5.42 10.72 -1.86
C HIS A 201 -3.96 10.40 -2.20
N ALA A 202 -3.59 9.12 -2.35
CA ALA A 202 -2.23 8.75 -2.74
C ALA A 202 -1.90 9.27 -4.15
N GLU A 203 -2.82 9.09 -5.09
CA GLU A 203 -2.71 9.62 -6.46
C GLU A 203 -2.55 11.16 -6.46
N GLU A 204 -3.34 11.88 -5.66
CA GLU A 204 -3.28 13.33 -5.58
C GLU A 204 -2.00 13.84 -4.90
N VAL A 205 -1.50 13.14 -3.88
CA VAL A 205 -0.19 13.44 -3.29
C VAL A 205 0.91 13.27 -4.33
N LEU A 206 0.90 12.20 -5.12
CA LEU A 206 1.89 11.98 -6.18
C LEU A 206 1.87 13.11 -7.23
N ARG A 207 0.68 13.52 -7.70
CA ARG A 207 0.52 14.67 -8.63
C ARG A 207 1.04 15.98 -8.03
N ARG A 208 0.76 16.23 -6.75
CA ARG A 208 1.17 17.47 -6.09
C ARG A 208 2.65 17.52 -5.76
N LEU A 209 3.28 16.37 -5.48
CA LEU A 209 4.72 16.30 -5.34
C LEU A 209 5.43 16.65 -6.65
N ASP A 210 4.85 16.29 -7.80
CA ASP A 210 5.40 16.65 -9.11
C ASP A 210 5.19 18.13 -9.45
N SER A 211 3.98 18.65 -9.24
CA SER A 211 3.61 20.04 -9.55
C SER A 211 3.98 21.07 -8.49
N GLY A 212 4.46 20.65 -7.30
CA GLY A 212 4.73 21.53 -6.17
C GLY A 212 3.47 22.05 -5.45
N GLY A 213 2.37 21.29 -5.50
CA GLY A 213 1.08 21.65 -4.93
C GLY A 213 0.98 21.50 -3.40
N ASP A 214 -0.08 22.06 -2.81
CA ASP A 214 -0.32 21.99 -1.36
C ASP A 214 -0.76 20.58 -0.91
N LEU A 215 0.02 19.95 -0.05
CA LEU A 215 -0.29 18.60 0.45
C LEU A 215 -1.26 18.59 1.64
N LEU A 216 -1.48 19.71 2.33
CA LEU A 216 -2.35 19.78 3.52
C LEU A 216 -3.81 20.04 3.17
N ARG A 217 -4.10 20.60 2.00
CA ARG A 217 -5.46 20.91 1.54
C ARG A 217 -5.77 20.14 0.27
N VAL A 218 -6.31 18.94 0.46
CA VAL A 218 -6.61 18.00 -0.61
C VAL A 218 -8.10 17.65 -0.56
N ASN A 219 -8.87 18.30 -1.43
CA ASN A 219 -10.30 18.07 -1.57
C ASN A 219 -10.55 17.03 -2.65
N VAL A 220 -11.20 15.94 -2.28
CA VAL A 220 -11.57 14.85 -3.18
C VAL A 220 -13.09 14.72 -3.15
N SER A 221 -13.75 14.98 -4.29
CA SER A 221 -15.20 14.85 -4.36
C SER A 221 -15.63 13.38 -4.37
N GLN A 222 -16.84 13.10 -3.87
CA GLN A 222 -17.44 11.76 -3.95
C GLN A 222 -17.55 11.28 -5.41
N GLU A 223 -17.83 12.19 -6.35
CA GLU A 223 -17.86 11.88 -7.79
C GLU A 223 -16.51 11.38 -8.31
N ARG A 224 -15.39 12.01 -7.92
CA ARG A 224 -14.04 11.56 -8.28
C ARG A 224 -13.74 10.17 -7.71
N VAL A 225 -14.23 9.87 -6.51
CA VAL A 225 -14.07 8.56 -5.87
C VAL A 225 -14.86 7.48 -6.62
N GLU A 226 -16.09 7.76 -7.00
CA GLU A 226 -16.90 6.85 -7.82
C GLU A 226 -16.28 6.62 -9.20
N GLU A 227 -15.70 7.66 -9.80
CA GLU A 227 -14.92 7.55 -11.03
C GLU A 227 -13.70 6.66 -10.85
N ALA A 228 -12.88 6.89 -9.82
CA ALA A 228 -11.71 6.06 -9.52
C ALA A 228 -12.09 4.59 -9.31
N ARG A 229 -13.25 4.31 -8.67
CA ARG A 229 -13.77 2.94 -8.53
C ARG A 229 -14.06 2.30 -9.90
N ARG A 230 -14.67 3.04 -10.83
CA ARG A 230 -14.90 2.58 -12.22
C ARG A 230 -13.59 2.40 -12.98
N ASP A 231 -12.63 3.29 -12.78
CA ASP A 231 -11.32 3.24 -13.43
C ASP A 231 -10.54 1.99 -13.02
N MET A 232 -10.49 1.70 -11.71
CA MET A 232 -9.88 0.47 -11.18
C MET A 232 -10.52 -0.78 -11.79
N LEU A 233 -11.85 -0.82 -11.89
CA LEU A 233 -12.54 -1.97 -12.48
C LEU A 233 -12.21 -2.12 -13.98
N ARG A 234 -12.14 -1.01 -14.72
CA ARG A 234 -11.74 -1.02 -16.13
C ARG A 234 -10.32 -1.54 -16.29
N LEU A 235 -9.39 -1.04 -15.47
CA LEU A 235 -8.00 -1.46 -15.45
C LEU A 235 -7.89 -2.98 -15.23
N ILE A 236 -8.50 -3.51 -14.16
CA ILE A 236 -8.50 -4.96 -13.88
C ILE A 236 -9.02 -5.77 -15.08
N LYS A 237 -10.11 -5.32 -15.72
CA LYS A 237 -10.68 -5.97 -16.90
C LYS A 237 -9.78 -5.91 -18.13
N GLU A 238 -9.03 -4.83 -18.32
CA GLU A 238 -8.09 -4.70 -19.43
C GLU A 238 -6.88 -5.61 -19.27
N ILE A 239 -6.32 -5.68 -18.06
CA ILE A 239 -5.20 -6.59 -17.78
C ILE A 239 -5.61 -8.05 -17.90
N ALA A 240 -6.83 -8.38 -17.48
CA ALA A 240 -7.37 -9.71 -17.65
C ALA A 240 -7.43 -10.19 -19.10
N LYS A 241 -7.51 -9.28 -20.07
CA LYS A 241 -7.57 -9.60 -21.51
C LYS A 241 -6.20 -9.79 -22.18
N ARG A 242 -5.11 -9.33 -21.57
CA ARG A 242 -3.75 -9.37 -22.15
C ARG A 242 -3.11 -10.75 -22.06
#